data_AF-A0A9E3UY31-F1
#
_entry.id   AF-A0A9E3UY31-F1
#
_cell.length_a   1.000
_cell.length_b   1.000
_cell.length_c   1.000
_cell.angle_alpha   90.00
_cell.angle_beta   90.00
_cell.angle_gamma   90.00
#
_symmetry.space_group_name_H-M   'P 1'
#
loop_
_entity.id
_entity.type
_entity.pdbx_description
1 polymer ?
#
loop_
_entity_poly.entity_id
_entity_poly.type
_entity_poly.pdbx_seq_one_letter_code
_entity_poly.pdbx_strand_id
1 'polypeptide(L)'
;MVKTRGAAKATGGARGAETHRFILLPPRGLRPQTEAAIQAVGAFFQRAAAALAAGGPRTLAVEDAPKAKMRVLDSIRDDGAKLVEMTLPTMLALRAAQPGLRIVPEIFYRPALYRPTVAAPPKAAAAAVRAAPKITLSVVAKGSSRPIAGAMVVAFVDFEGRIGAQGVTNAAGKVALNLRAVSKRLERLYVYPGARFWPTLQQNITVRTGMTIPLDPIDLSFIDSVRFFYGNAADGVGAGVMVGVVDSGVDLHHPDLNVQGGLNTVEGEDPKDFGDGGGEHHGSHVAGIIAARGFPPSGVRGIAPGVTLRSYRVFGRGGEGASNFAIAKAIDAAIADGCDLLNLSLGEPAPTPGSPLAPDDDVLSSAIADARAAGALVLAAAGNDDRGPVSFPACDPRALAVAAMGRLGTFPAGSEPEGSVMAPFGKDKQNFLASFSNIGPELDLIGPGVGIISTVPGGYAIMSGTSMACPAVTGAAARLLSANAAILALPRNQSRSDAMAKLLLQAAKPLGFGPIYEGQGLPR
;
A
#
# COMPACT_ATOMS: atom_id res chain seq x y z
N MET A 1 6.04 -20.05 10.58
CA MET A 1 5.27 -21.30 10.52
C MET A 1 3.81 -20.91 10.70
N VAL A 2 3.17 -20.53 9.59
CA VAL A 2 1.75 -20.22 9.59
C VAL A 2 1.04 -21.54 9.82
N LYS A 3 0.42 -21.70 10.99
CA LYS A 3 -0.48 -22.82 11.24
C LYS A 3 -1.68 -22.62 10.32
N THR A 4 -1.64 -23.25 9.15
CA THR A 4 -2.85 -23.61 8.42
C THR A 4 -3.69 -24.45 9.39
N ARG A 5 -4.80 -23.90 9.86
CA ARG A 5 -5.80 -24.71 10.56
C ARG A 5 -6.25 -25.78 9.57
N GLY A 6 -5.92 -27.03 9.88
CA GLY A 6 -6.32 -28.18 9.11
C GLY A 6 -7.85 -28.28 9.04
N ALA A 7 -8.32 -28.78 7.91
CA ALA A 7 -9.69 -29.24 7.73
C ALA A 7 -10.06 -30.18 8.88
N ALA A 8 -10.96 -29.72 9.75
CA ALA A 8 -11.56 -30.58 10.75
C ALA A 8 -12.45 -31.60 10.04
N LYS A 9 -12.20 -32.89 10.29
CA LYS A 9 -13.11 -33.98 9.96
C LYS A 9 -14.51 -33.63 10.48
N ALA A 10 -15.48 -33.71 9.59
CA ALA A 10 -16.90 -33.53 9.89
C ALA A 10 -17.36 -34.58 10.91
N THR A 11 -17.67 -34.12 12.13
CA THR A 11 -18.63 -34.78 13.01
C THR A 11 -19.94 -34.02 12.88
N GLY A 12 -21.03 -34.77 12.66
CA GLY A 12 -22.36 -34.23 12.33
C GLY A 12 -22.92 -33.32 13.43
N GLY A 13 -22.85 -32.01 13.18
CA GLY A 13 -23.63 -30.97 13.85
C GLY A 13 -24.11 -30.00 12.77
N ALA A 14 -25.35 -29.51 12.89
CA ALA A 14 -26.01 -28.65 11.90
C ALA A 14 -25.07 -27.53 11.40
N ARG A 15 -24.70 -27.54 10.12
CA ARG A 15 -23.93 -26.45 9.51
C ARG A 15 -24.82 -25.21 9.50
N GLY A 16 -24.45 -24.20 10.29
CA GLY A 16 -25.03 -22.86 10.13
C GLY A 16 -24.85 -22.39 8.69
N ALA A 17 -25.81 -21.61 8.18
CA ALA A 17 -25.73 -21.06 6.83
C ALA A 17 -24.46 -20.19 6.68
N GLU A 18 -23.74 -20.39 5.58
CA GLU A 18 -22.54 -19.62 5.24
C GLU A 18 -22.89 -18.13 5.04
N THR A 19 -22.12 -17.24 5.67
CA THR A 19 -22.28 -15.79 5.57
C THR A 19 -21.11 -15.17 4.82
N HIS A 20 -21.40 -14.10 4.07
CA HIS A 20 -20.43 -13.33 3.30
C HIS A 20 -20.52 -11.85 3.65
N ARG A 21 -19.43 -11.12 3.41
CA ARG A 21 -19.35 -9.66 3.64
C ARG A 21 -19.63 -8.91 2.35
N PHE A 22 -20.46 -7.87 2.45
CA PHE A 22 -20.86 -7.00 1.36
C PHE A 22 -20.83 -5.55 1.79
N ILE A 23 -20.74 -4.66 0.81
CA ILE A 23 -20.87 -3.23 0.98
C ILE A 23 -22.18 -2.80 0.32
N LEU A 24 -23.02 -2.14 1.10
CA LEU A 24 -24.26 -1.55 0.66
C LEU A 24 -23.99 -0.10 0.27
N LEU A 25 -24.29 0.25 -0.98
CA LEU A 25 -24.07 1.57 -1.57
C LEU A 25 -25.39 2.14 -2.07
N PRO A 26 -25.58 3.47 -2.01
CA PRO A 26 -26.71 4.12 -2.68
C PRO A 26 -26.61 3.94 -4.22
N PRO A 27 -27.69 4.29 -4.96
CA PRO A 27 -27.71 4.15 -6.42
C PRO A 27 -26.54 4.83 -7.14
N ARG A 28 -25.99 5.90 -6.56
CA ARG A 28 -24.83 6.65 -7.06
C ARG A 28 -23.98 7.14 -5.89
N GLY A 29 -22.66 7.12 -6.06
CA GLY A 29 -21.69 7.63 -5.07
C GLY A 29 -21.63 6.79 -3.79
N LEU A 30 -20.93 7.30 -2.78
CA LEU A 30 -20.93 6.73 -1.43
C LEU A 30 -22.13 7.18 -0.58
N ARG A 31 -22.80 8.26 -1.01
CA ARG A 31 -23.95 8.87 -0.32
C ARG A 31 -25.04 9.29 -1.31
N PRO A 32 -26.33 9.26 -0.94
CA PRO A 32 -27.42 9.73 -1.79
C PRO A 32 -27.24 11.22 -2.14
N GLN A 33 -27.23 11.55 -3.42
CA GLN A 33 -26.97 12.93 -3.90
C GLN A 33 -28.24 13.70 -4.30
N THR A 34 -29.41 13.05 -4.35
CA THR A 34 -30.67 13.67 -4.77
C THR A 34 -31.76 13.43 -3.74
N GLU A 35 -32.73 14.34 -3.62
CA GLU A 35 -33.88 14.17 -2.72
C GLU A 35 -34.62 12.85 -3.00
N ALA A 36 -34.78 12.49 -4.27
CA ALA A 36 -35.36 11.22 -4.68
C ALA A 36 -34.55 10.01 -4.17
N ALA A 37 -33.21 10.07 -4.22
CA ALA A 37 -32.36 9.00 -3.68
C ALA A 37 -32.38 8.96 -2.15
N ILE A 38 -32.43 10.13 -1.49
CA ILE A 38 -32.58 10.23 -0.02
C ILE A 38 -33.92 9.60 0.40
N GLN A 39 -35.01 9.88 -0.32
CA GLN A 39 -36.31 9.29 -0.05
C GLN A 39 -36.34 7.78 -0.35
N ALA A 40 -35.67 7.33 -1.41
CA ALA A 40 -35.67 5.92 -1.83
C ALA A 40 -34.83 5.01 -0.92
N VAL A 41 -33.64 5.44 -0.47
CA VAL A 41 -32.72 4.58 0.30
C VAL A 41 -32.21 5.21 1.59
N GLY A 42 -32.39 6.51 1.81
CA GLY A 42 -31.86 7.22 2.99
C GLY A 42 -32.44 6.70 4.31
N ALA A 43 -33.73 6.41 4.36
CA ALA A 43 -34.36 5.80 5.54
C ALA A 43 -33.77 4.41 5.87
N PHE A 44 -33.38 3.62 4.87
CA PHE A 44 -32.70 2.35 5.07
C PHE A 44 -31.31 2.56 5.69
N PHE A 45 -30.51 3.48 5.14
CA PHE A 45 -29.17 3.77 5.64
C PHE A 45 -29.17 4.33 7.07
N GLN A 46 -30.12 5.21 7.40
CA GLN A 46 -30.30 5.74 8.75
C GLN A 46 -30.69 4.64 9.75
N ARG A 47 -31.61 3.74 9.37
CA ARG A 47 -31.96 2.56 10.22
C ARG A 47 -30.75 1.66 10.43
N ALA A 48 -29.95 1.42 9.39
CA ALA A 48 -28.73 0.62 9.50
C ALA A 48 -27.67 1.28 10.41
N ALA A 49 -27.51 2.61 10.34
CA ALA A 49 -26.64 3.35 11.25
C ALA A 49 -27.14 3.30 12.71
N ALA A 50 -28.44 3.47 12.93
CA ALA A 50 -29.05 3.37 14.26
C ALA A 50 -28.88 1.97 14.87
N ALA A 51 -28.97 0.91 14.05
CA ALA A 51 -28.71 -0.46 14.48
C ALA A 51 -27.27 -0.67 14.98
N LEU A 52 -26.30 0.05 14.41
CA LEU A 52 -24.91 0.04 14.87
C LEU A 52 -24.74 0.79 16.21
N ALA A 53 -25.41 1.93 16.38
CA ALA A 53 -25.30 2.78 17.56
C ALA A 53 -25.97 2.19 18.83
N ALA A 54 -26.99 1.35 18.66
CA ALA A 54 -27.84 0.89 19.76
C ALA A 54 -27.22 -0.17 20.70
N GLY A 55 -26.01 -0.67 20.44
CA GLY A 55 -25.32 -1.66 21.28
C GLY A 55 -26.00 -3.04 21.44
N GLY A 56 -27.21 -3.21 20.91
CA GLY A 56 -27.97 -4.47 20.82
C GLY A 56 -27.60 -5.30 19.58
N PRO A 57 -28.32 -6.41 19.30
CA PRO A 57 -27.98 -7.28 18.19
C PRO A 57 -27.93 -6.47 16.89
N ARG A 58 -26.72 -6.42 16.30
CA ARG A 58 -26.33 -5.71 15.06
C ARG A 58 -27.13 -6.12 13.81
N THR A 59 -28.26 -6.76 14.00
CA THR A 59 -29.00 -7.52 13.02
C THR A 59 -30.21 -6.73 12.54
N LEU A 60 -30.17 -6.29 11.29
CA LEU A 60 -31.27 -5.59 10.62
C LEU A 60 -32.11 -6.59 9.81
N ALA A 61 -33.43 -6.55 9.98
CA ALA A 61 -34.36 -7.31 9.16
C ALA A 61 -34.59 -6.59 7.82
N VAL A 62 -34.78 -7.36 6.76
CA VAL A 62 -35.20 -6.81 5.45
C VAL A 62 -36.71 -6.53 5.52
N GLU A 63 -37.12 -5.31 5.16
CA GLU A 63 -38.49 -4.79 5.34
C GLU A 63 -39.56 -5.70 4.75
N ASP A 64 -39.34 -6.21 3.53
CA ASP A 64 -40.25 -7.14 2.84
C ASP A 64 -39.86 -8.62 2.99
N ALA A 65 -38.85 -8.92 3.81
CA ALA A 65 -38.41 -10.27 4.11
C ALA A 65 -37.91 -10.36 5.57
N PRO A 66 -38.79 -10.25 6.58
CA PRO A 66 -38.41 -10.11 7.99
C PRO A 66 -37.65 -11.31 8.58
N LYS A 67 -37.68 -12.47 7.89
CA LYS A 67 -36.88 -13.65 8.22
C LYS A 67 -35.43 -13.56 7.69
N ALA A 68 -35.19 -12.71 6.69
CA ALA A 68 -33.87 -12.41 6.14
C ALA A 68 -33.21 -11.34 7.03
N LYS A 69 -32.04 -11.69 7.57
CA LYS A 69 -31.35 -10.91 8.60
C LYS A 69 -29.91 -10.67 8.17
N MET A 70 -29.46 -9.43 8.25
CA MET A 70 -28.08 -9.03 7.99
C MET A 70 -27.46 -8.38 9.22
N ARG A 71 -26.17 -8.55 9.41
CA ARG A 71 -25.40 -7.91 10.48
C ARG A 71 -24.69 -6.68 9.93
N VAL A 72 -24.93 -5.49 10.49
CA VAL A 72 -24.17 -4.28 10.16
C VAL A 72 -22.85 -4.28 10.93
N LEU A 73 -21.74 -4.16 10.22
CA LEU A 73 -20.38 -4.22 10.78
C LEU A 73 -19.80 -2.83 11.00
N ASP A 74 -19.93 -1.95 10.00
CA ASP A 74 -19.37 -0.60 10.02
C ASP A 74 -20.13 0.34 9.05
N SER A 75 -19.87 1.64 9.16
CA SER A 75 -20.59 2.71 8.48
C SER A 75 -19.65 3.83 8.00
N ILE A 76 -19.82 4.27 6.75
CA ILE A 76 -19.30 5.54 6.24
C ILE A 76 -20.42 6.57 6.40
N ARG A 77 -20.41 7.31 7.52
CA ARG A 77 -21.47 8.25 7.94
C ARG A 77 -22.84 7.60 8.12
N ASP A 78 -23.80 8.35 8.66
CA ASP A 78 -25.14 7.84 8.94
C ASP A 78 -25.92 7.54 7.64
N ASP A 79 -25.78 8.41 6.64
CA ASP A 79 -26.48 8.35 5.35
C ASP A 79 -25.68 7.65 4.23
N GLY A 80 -24.45 7.24 4.49
CA GLY A 80 -23.57 6.64 3.49
C GLY A 80 -23.43 5.13 3.56
N ALA A 81 -22.45 4.62 2.82
CA ALA A 81 -22.19 3.20 2.64
C ALA A 81 -22.12 2.40 3.96
N LYS A 82 -22.55 1.14 3.93
CA LYS A 82 -22.53 0.24 5.09
C LYS A 82 -21.79 -1.05 4.77
N LEU A 83 -20.90 -1.47 5.65
CA LEU A 83 -20.30 -2.79 5.62
C LEU A 83 -21.22 -3.75 6.37
N VAL A 84 -21.61 -4.85 5.74
CA VAL A 84 -22.57 -5.80 6.29
C VAL A 84 -22.13 -7.24 6.07
N GLU A 85 -22.61 -8.14 6.92
CA GLU A 85 -22.45 -9.58 6.80
C GLU A 85 -23.82 -10.25 6.70
N MET A 86 -24.03 -11.07 5.67
CA MET A 86 -25.30 -11.77 5.45
C MET A 86 -25.14 -13.04 4.62
N THR A 87 -26.16 -13.90 4.62
CA THR A 87 -26.21 -15.08 3.74
C THR A 87 -26.60 -14.70 2.31
N LEU A 88 -26.22 -15.51 1.31
CA LEU A 88 -26.63 -15.27 -0.09
C LEU A 88 -28.16 -15.17 -0.27
N PRO A 89 -28.99 -16.03 0.35
CA PRO A 89 -30.45 -15.86 0.30
C PRO A 89 -30.93 -14.52 0.85
N THR A 90 -30.29 -14.01 1.92
CA THR A 90 -30.60 -12.68 2.47
C THR A 90 -30.22 -11.57 1.50
N MET A 91 -29.06 -11.69 0.83
CA MET A 91 -28.63 -10.73 -0.19
C MET A 91 -29.60 -10.66 -1.36
N LEU A 92 -30.08 -11.82 -1.86
CA LEU A 92 -31.08 -11.88 -2.93
C LEU A 92 -32.42 -11.26 -2.50
N ALA A 93 -32.87 -11.52 -1.26
CA ALA A 93 -34.08 -10.92 -0.71
C ALA A 93 -33.95 -9.40 -0.57
N LEU A 94 -32.79 -8.91 -0.09
CA LEU A 94 -32.52 -7.47 0.01
C LEU A 94 -32.52 -6.81 -1.36
N ARG A 95 -31.91 -7.42 -2.38
CA ARG A 95 -31.91 -6.91 -3.75
C ARG A 95 -33.33 -6.83 -4.33
N ALA A 96 -34.19 -7.80 -4.02
CA ALA A 96 -35.58 -7.80 -4.46
C ALA A 96 -36.41 -6.69 -3.77
N ALA A 97 -36.20 -6.49 -2.47
CA ALA A 97 -36.90 -5.47 -1.68
C ALA A 97 -36.40 -4.05 -1.98
N GLN A 98 -35.13 -3.89 -2.32
CA GLN A 98 -34.46 -2.60 -2.51
C GLN A 98 -33.65 -2.58 -3.81
N PRO A 99 -34.30 -2.56 -5.00
CA PRO A 99 -33.61 -2.67 -6.29
C PRO A 99 -32.69 -1.49 -6.61
N GLY A 100 -32.88 -0.33 -5.96
CA GLY A 100 -31.98 0.82 -6.08
C GLY A 100 -30.69 0.70 -5.26
N LEU A 101 -30.61 -0.27 -4.35
CA LEU A 101 -29.43 -0.49 -3.51
C LEU A 101 -28.37 -1.27 -4.30
N ARG A 102 -27.18 -0.69 -4.42
CA ARG A 102 -26.01 -1.41 -4.93
C ARG A 102 -25.45 -2.30 -3.82
N ILE A 103 -25.22 -3.56 -4.13
CA ILE A 103 -24.66 -4.56 -3.21
C ILE A 103 -23.43 -5.15 -3.88
N VAL A 104 -22.25 -4.83 -3.36
CA VAL A 104 -20.95 -5.22 -3.93
C VAL A 104 -20.15 -6.02 -2.90
N PRO A 105 -19.25 -6.94 -3.31
CA PRO A 105 -18.43 -7.68 -2.35
C PRO A 105 -17.41 -6.77 -1.66
N GLU A 106 -17.03 -7.13 -0.43
CA GLU A 106 -15.82 -6.61 0.19
C GLU A 106 -14.59 -7.29 -0.45
N ILE A 107 -13.62 -6.47 -0.89
CA ILE A 107 -12.35 -6.95 -1.45
C ILE A 107 -11.17 -6.26 -0.76
N PHE A 108 -9.97 -6.83 -0.89
CA PHE A 108 -8.81 -6.46 -0.09
C PHE A 108 -7.61 -6.07 -0.95
N TYR A 109 -7.06 -4.89 -0.65
CA TYR A 109 -5.88 -4.32 -1.28
C TYR A 109 -4.63 -4.63 -0.47
N ARG A 110 -3.46 -4.54 -1.10
CA ARG A 110 -2.15 -4.72 -0.45
C ARG A 110 -1.28 -3.47 -0.62
N PRO A 111 -0.30 -3.25 0.26
CA PRO A 111 0.72 -2.24 0.01
C PRO A 111 1.41 -2.51 -1.33
N ALA A 112 1.65 -1.48 -2.13
CA ALA A 112 2.37 -1.59 -3.41
C ALA A 112 3.90 -1.62 -3.19
N LEU A 113 4.35 -2.52 -2.31
CA LEU A 113 5.76 -2.76 -2.00
C LEU A 113 6.33 -3.85 -2.91
N TYR A 114 7.51 -3.62 -3.49
CA TYR A 114 8.19 -4.67 -4.25
C TYR A 114 9.08 -5.48 -3.32
N ARG A 115 8.71 -6.76 -3.15
CA ARG A 115 9.49 -7.72 -2.37
C ARG A 115 9.21 -9.15 -2.86
N PRO A 116 10.12 -9.76 -3.65
CA PRO A 116 9.97 -11.15 -4.07
C PRO A 116 9.79 -12.11 -2.89
N THR A 117 8.77 -12.97 -2.96
CA THR A 117 8.48 -14.01 -1.95
C THR A 117 8.44 -15.40 -2.57
N VAL A 118 8.70 -16.42 -1.76
CA VAL A 118 8.56 -17.82 -2.15
C VAL A 118 7.08 -18.19 -2.25
N ALA A 119 6.68 -18.77 -3.39
CA ALA A 119 5.33 -19.31 -3.61
C ALA A 119 5.25 -20.81 -3.27
N ALA A 120 6.32 -21.57 -3.47
CA ALA A 120 6.35 -23.00 -3.22
C ALA A 120 7.68 -23.46 -2.60
N PRO A 121 7.67 -24.44 -1.68
CA PRO A 121 8.89 -25.06 -1.23
C PRO A 121 9.51 -25.91 -2.35
N PRO A 122 10.84 -26.16 -2.36
CA PRO A 122 11.46 -27.07 -3.31
C PRO A 122 10.83 -28.46 -3.23
N LYS A 123 10.66 -29.12 -4.38
CA LYS A 123 10.23 -30.53 -4.42
C LYS A 123 11.36 -31.42 -3.95
N ALA A 124 11.08 -32.40 -3.08
CA ALA A 124 12.09 -33.37 -2.69
C ALA A 124 12.41 -34.29 -3.89
N ALA A 125 13.68 -34.66 -4.07
CA ALA A 125 14.03 -35.73 -5.01
C ALA A 125 13.39 -37.05 -4.56
N ALA A 126 12.91 -37.87 -5.50
CA ALA A 126 12.18 -39.12 -5.22
C ALA A 126 12.94 -40.13 -4.33
N ALA A 127 14.26 -39.98 -4.19
CA ALA A 127 15.12 -40.81 -3.35
C ALA A 127 15.38 -40.27 -1.91
N ALA A 128 14.83 -39.12 -1.52
CA ALA A 128 15.11 -38.49 -0.23
C ALA A 128 13.85 -38.44 0.67
N VAL A 129 13.48 -39.59 1.24
CA VAL A 129 12.43 -39.72 2.27
C VAL A 129 12.90 -39.24 3.66
N ARG A 130 14.20 -38.90 3.81
CA ARG A 130 14.77 -38.44 5.07
C ARG A 130 14.76 -36.91 5.16
N ALA A 131 14.39 -36.37 6.33
CA ALA A 131 14.38 -34.92 6.57
C ALA A 131 15.78 -34.32 6.32
N ALA A 132 15.93 -33.62 5.19
CA ALA A 132 17.17 -32.91 4.87
C ALA A 132 17.49 -31.86 5.96
N PRO A 133 18.77 -31.71 6.37
CA PRO A 133 19.13 -30.72 7.37
C PRO A 133 18.84 -29.31 6.85
N LYS A 134 18.26 -28.48 7.72
CA LYS A 134 18.02 -27.06 7.41
C LYS A 134 19.36 -26.33 7.26
N ILE A 135 19.43 -25.40 6.31
CA ILE A 135 20.56 -24.49 6.20
C ILE A 135 20.33 -23.35 7.18
N THR A 136 21.25 -23.16 8.13
CA THR A 136 21.20 -22.02 9.06
C THR A 136 22.14 -20.93 8.58
N LEU A 137 21.59 -19.74 8.32
CA LEU A 137 22.34 -18.54 7.97
C LEU A 137 22.35 -17.56 9.16
N SER A 138 23.40 -16.76 9.26
CA SER A 138 23.48 -15.65 10.23
C SER A 138 23.50 -14.32 9.48
N VAL A 139 22.70 -13.35 9.90
CA VAL A 139 22.70 -11.98 9.36
C VAL A 139 23.33 -11.06 10.40
N VAL A 140 24.31 -10.27 9.98
CA VAL A 140 25.10 -9.42 10.89
C VAL A 140 25.33 -8.03 10.31
N ALA A 141 25.59 -7.06 11.18
CA ALA A 141 26.07 -5.75 10.78
C ALA A 141 27.50 -5.85 10.23
N LYS A 142 27.73 -5.35 9.02
CA LYS A 142 29.08 -5.25 8.45
C LYS A 142 29.96 -4.35 9.32
N GLY A 143 31.21 -4.75 9.52
CA GLY A 143 32.19 -4.01 10.33
C GLY A 143 32.16 -4.32 11.84
N SER A 144 31.00 -4.69 12.42
CA SER A 144 30.92 -5.03 13.86
C SER A 144 30.54 -6.48 14.15
N SER A 145 30.09 -7.24 13.13
CA SER A 145 29.57 -8.62 13.27
C SER A 145 28.44 -8.78 14.29
N ARG A 146 27.74 -7.68 14.63
CA ARG A 146 26.62 -7.71 15.59
C ARG A 146 25.44 -8.41 14.92
N PRO A 147 24.76 -9.36 15.58
CA PRO A 147 23.59 -10.01 15.00
C PRO A 147 22.45 -9.03 14.67
N ILE A 148 21.76 -9.25 13.55
CA ILE A 148 20.59 -8.47 13.13
C ILE A 148 19.35 -9.36 13.27
N ALA A 149 18.51 -9.05 14.26
CA ALA A 149 17.23 -9.71 14.50
C ALA A 149 16.13 -9.14 13.60
N GLY A 150 15.10 -9.94 13.32
CA GLY A 150 13.92 -9.50 12.57
C GLY A 150 14.13 -9.32 11.07
N ALA A 151 15.31 -9.65 10.52
CA ALA A 151 15.56 -9.56 9.08
C ALA A 151 14.86 -10.72 8.35
N MET A 152 14.10 -10.40 7.30
CA MET A 152 13.50 -11.40 6.43
C MET A 152 14.55 -11.89 5.44
N VAL A 153 14.72 -13.21 5.35
CA VAL A 153 15.62 -13.86 4.39
C VAL A 153 14.78 -14.68 3.42
N VAL A 154 14.97 -14.45 2.13
CA VAL A 154 14.24 -15.13 1.04
C VAL A 154 15.26 -15.77 0.11
N ALA A 155 15.26 -17.10 0.04
CA ALA A 155 16.21 -17.88 -0.75
C ALA A 155 15.47 -18.62 -1.87
N PHE A 156 15.81 -18.31 -3.11
CA PHE A 156 15.26 -18.95 -4.31
C PHE A 156 16.24 -19.98 -4.87
N VAL A 157 15.75 -21.20 -5.07
CA VAL A 157 16.44 -22.23 -5.86
C VAL A 157 16.04 -22.17 -7.34
N ASP A 158 14.86 -21.62 -7.60
CA ASP A 158 14.32 -21.27 -8.92
C ASP A 158 13.50 -20.00 -8.70
N PHE A 159 14.02 -18.88 -9.21
CA PHE A 159 13.42 -17.56 -9.04
C PHE A 159 12.17 -17.39 -9.90
N GLU A 160 12.19 -17.88 -11.14
CA GLU A 160 11.09 -17.77 -12.09
C GLU A 160 9.84 -18.53 -11.58
N GLY A 161 10.03 -19.76 -11.10
CA GLY A 161 8.97 -20.56 -10.47
C GLY A 161 8.62 -20.13 -9.05
N ARG A 162 9.28 -19.11 -8.49
CA ARG A 162 9.21 -18.68 -7.08
C ARG A 162 9.36 -19.84 -6.09
N ILE A 163 10.27 -20.76 -6.38
CA ILE A 163 10.53 -21.96 -5.57
C ILE A 163 11.70 -21.70 -4.63
N GLY A 164 11.50 -21.95 -3.33
CA GLY A 164 12.53 -21.63 -2.35
C GLY A 164 12.15 -21.81 -0.88
N ALA A 165 12.92 -21.17 0.00
CA ALA A 165 12.59 -21.09 1.41
C ALA A 165 12.79 -19.67 1.93
N GLN A 166 11.97 -19.28 2.90
CA GLN A 166 12.09 -17.99 3.56
C GLN A 166 11.90 -18.10 5.07
N GLY A 167 12.39 -17.10 5.80
CA GLY A 167 12.24 -17.02 7.25
C GLY A 167 12.77 -15.70 7.80
N VAL A 168 12.50 -15.46 9.09
CA VAL A 168 12.94 -14.25 9.79
C VAL A 168 14.04 -14.60 10.77
N THR A 169 15.06 -13.76 10.89
CA THR A 169 16.13 -13.97 11.86
C THR A 169 15.65 -13.79 13.30
N ASN A 170 16.11 -14.66 14.20
CA ASN A 170 15.85 -14.54 15.64
C ASN A 170 16.75 -13.48 16.30
N ALA A 171 16.65 -13.34 17.63
CA ALA A 171 17.48 -12.41 18.42
C ALA A 171 19.00 -12.60 18.24
N ALA A 172 19.45 -13.82 17.89
CA ALA A 172 20.85 -14.13 17.59
C ALA A 172 21.21 -13.91 16.11
N GLY A 173 20.36 -13.26 15.33
CA GLY A 173 20.55 -12.99 13.91
C GLY A 173 20.48 -14.24 13.02
N LYS A 174 19.96 -15.37 13.52
CA LYS A 174 19.97 -16.65 12.80
C LYS A 174 18.63 -16.99 12.19
N VAL A 175 18.64 -17.54 10.99
CA VAL A 175 17.46 -18.09 10.29
C VAL A 175 17.76 -19.49 9.79
N ALA A 176 16.81 -20.41 9.94
CA ALA A 176 16.91 -21.78 9.45
C ALA A 176 15.98 -22.00 8.26
N LEU A 177 16.55 -22.24 7.07
CA LEU A 177 15.84 -22.40 5.81
C LEU A 177 15.75 -23.87 5.41
N ASN A 178 14.56 -24.31 4.99
CA ASN A 178 14.34 -25.69 4.54
C ASN A 178 14.35 -25.79 3.01
N LEU A 179 15.52 -26.08 2.44
CA LEU A 179 15.72 -26.20 0.99
C LEU A 179 15.61 -27.65 0.47
N ARG A 180 15.20 -28.60 1.35
CA ARG A 180 14.93 -30.02 1.02
C ARG A 180 16.02 -30.75 0.21
N ALA A 181 17.29 -30.41 0.42
CA ALA A 181 18.47 -31.03 -0.22
C ALA A 181 18.50 -30.99 -1.76
N VAL A 182 17.73 -30.11 -2.41
CA VAL A 182 17.66 -30.02 -3.89
C VAL A 182 18.93 -29.42 -4.48
N SER A 183 19.52 -28.42 -3.83
CA SER A 183 20.82 -27.85 -4.17
C SER A 183 21.31 -26.92 -3.06
N LYS A 184 22.63 -26.82 -2.84
CA LYS A 184 23.24 -25.75 -2.03
C LYS A 184 23.40 -24.46 -2.82
N ARG A 185 23.18 -24.49 -4.14
CA ARG A 185 23.22 -23.32 -5.01
C ARG A 185 21.85 -22.65 -5.00
N LEU A 186 21.85 -21.35 -4.73
CA LEU A 186 20.69 -20.47 -4.84
C LEU A 186 20.87 -19.61 -6.08
N GLU A 187 19.78 -19.40 -6.82
CA GLU A 187 19.75 -18.40 -7.90
C GLU A 187 19.79 -17.00 -7.32
N ARG A 188 18.99 -16.76 -6.25
CA ARG A 188 18.92 -15.48 -5.56
C ARG A 188 18.73 -15.67 -4.06
N LEU A 189 19.45 -14.87 -3.27
CA LEU A 189 19.28 -14.73 -1.83
C LEU A 189 19.05 -13.26 -1.51
N TYR A 190 17.88 -12.94 -0.99
CA TYR A 190 17.52 -11.62 -0.51
C TYR A 190 17.56 -11.58 1.01
N VAL A 191 18.04 -10.47 1.56
CA VAL A 191 17.90 -10.16 3.00
C VAL A 191 17.35 -8.75 3.15
N TYR A 192 16.18 -8.64 3.77
CA TYR A 192 15.49 -7.38 4.05
C TYR A 192 15.57 -7.09 5.56
N PRO A 193 16.38 -6.11 5.98
CA PRO A 193 16.41 -5.66 7.37
C PRO A 193 15.17 -4.84 7.71
N GLY A 194 14.80 -4.76 9.00
CA GLY A 194 13.70 -3.91 9.45
C GLY A 194 14.05 -2.42 9.46
N ALA A 195 15.23 -2.06 9.97
CA ALA A 195 15.75 -0.69 9.98
C ALA A 195 17.29 -0.69 9.97
N ARG A 196 17.89 0.46 9.67
CA ARG A 196 19.32 0.82 9.84
C ARG A 196 20.30 0.19 8.87
N PHE A 197 19.88 -0.71 7.99
CA PHE A 197 20.76 -1.40 7.05
C PHE A 197 20.17 -1.41 5.64
N TRP A 198 21.06 -1.46 4.64
CA TRP A 198 20.67 -1.73 3.26
C TRP A 198 20.24 -3.20 3.09
N PRO A 199 19.16 -3.48 2.35
CA PRO A 199 18.86 -4.83 1.91
C PRO A 199 19.92 -5.30 0.91
N THR A 200 20.20 -6.60 0.88
CA THR A 200 21.17 -7.18 -0.05
C THR A 200 20.53 -8.24 -0.94
N LEU A 201 21.05 -8.33 -2.17
CA LEU A 201 20.79 -9.38 -3.13
C LEU A 201 22.11 -10.07 -3.46
N GLN A 202 22.16 -11.38 -3.27
CA GLN A 202 23.26 -12.22 -3.74
C GLN A 202 22.73 -13.20 -4.79
N GLN A 203 23.38 -13.25 -5.95
CA GLN A 203 22.97 -14.09 -7.07
C GLN A 203 23.95 -15.24 -7.28
N ASN A 204 23.45 -16.39 -7.74
CA ASN A 204 24.24 -17.56 -8.08
C ASN A 204 25.20 -18.02 -6.97
N ILE A 205 24.74 -17.97 -5.71
CA ILE A 205 25.56 -18.25 -4.53
C ILE A 205 25.43 -19.71 -4.08
N THR A 206 26.52 -20.29 -3.57
CA THR A 206 26.49 -21.55 -2.84
C THR A 206 26.41 -21.29 -1.33
N VAL A 207 25.35 -21.75 -0.67
CA VAL A 207 25.11 -21.57 0.76
C VAL A 207 25.52 -22.79 1.59
N ARG A 208 25.94 -22.55 2.84
CA ARG A 208 26.26 -23.59 3.83
C ARG A 208 25.81 -23.16 5.23
N THR A 209 25.49 -24.14 6.08
CA THR A 209 25.16 -23.86 7.49
C THR A 209 26.32 -23.12 8.17
N GLY A 210 26.01 -22.05 8.89
CA GLY A 210 27.00 -21.18 9.54
C GLY A 210 27.52 -20.04 8.66
N MET A 211 27.11 -19.97 7.39
CA MET A 211 27.41 -18.82 6.53
C MET A 211 26.83 -17.54 7.13
N THR A 212 27.61 -16.46 7.04
CA THR A 212 27.23 -15.13 7.53
C THR A 212 26.99 -14.20 6.36
N ILE A 213 25.88 -13.45 6.41
CA ILE A 213 25.49 -12.44 5.44
C ILE A 213 25.65 -11.07 6.12
N PRO A 214 26.69 -10.29 5.78
CA PRO A 214 26.86 -8.95 6.31
C PRO A 214 25.93 -7.95 5.61
N LEU A 215 25.31 -7.05 6.36
CA LEU A 215 24.53 -5.93 5.83
C LEU A 215 25.25 -4.60 6.06
N ASP A 216 25.32 -3.79 5.02
CA ASP A 216 25.86 -2.44 5.07
C ASP A 216 24.92 -1.52 5.87
N PRO A 217 25.41 -0.75 6.86
CA PRO A 217 24.60 0.22 7.58
C PRO A 217 24.14 1.34 6.64
N ILE A 218 22.99 1.94 6.93
CA ILE A 218 22.52 3.12 6.22
C ILE A 218 23.38 4.32 6.64
N ASP A 219 23.97 4.99 5.66
CA ASP A 219 24.53 6.34 5.78
C ASP A 219 23.47 7.33 5.31
N LEU A 220 22.95 8.17 6.21
CA LEU A 220 21.91 9.15 5.86
C LEU A 220 22.42 10.28 4.97
N SER A 221 23.74 10.45 4.84
CA SER A 221 24.33 11.38 3.85
C SER A 221 24.32 10.83 2.43
N PHE A 222 24.00 9.54 2.25
CA PHE A 222 23.91 8.91 0.94
C PHE A 222 22.76 9.52 0.12
N ILE A 223 23.07 9.87 -1.13
CA ILE A 223 22.11 10.49 -2.05
C ILE A 223 21.34 9.39 -2.79
N ASP A 224 20.17 9.03 -2.27
CA ASP A 224 19.22 8.19 -2.99
C ASP A 224 18.54 8.94 -4.16
N SER A 225 17.69 8.24 -4.92
CA SER A 225 17.07 8.83 -6.11
C SER A 225 16.08 9.95 -5.79
N VAL A 226 15.42 9.94 -4.62
CA VAL A 226 14.55 11.06 -4.20
C VAL A 226 15.39 12.32 -3.99
N ARG A 227 16.49 12.25 -3.22
CA ARG A 227 17.38 13.40 -2.99
C ARG A 227 18.11 13.82 -4.27
N PHE A 228 18.44 12.89 -5.15
CA PHE A 228 19.05 13.22 -6.44
C PHE A 228 18.15 14.14 -7.29
N PHE A 229 16.84 13.83 -7.37
CA PHE A 229 15.93 14.59 -8.24
C PHE A 229 15.32 15.82 -7.59
N TYR A 230 15.08 15.79 -6.29
CA TYR A 230 14.37 16.87 -5.59
C TYR A 230 15.27 17.69 -4.66
N GLY A 231 16.49 17.23 -4.40
CA GLY A 231 17.40 17.86 -3.45
C GLY A 231 16.88 17.77 -2.01
N ASN A 232 17.38 18.69 -1.18
CA ASN A 232 16.89 18.88 0.18
C ASN A 232 16.04 20.16 0.24
N ALA A 233 14.75 20.01 0.55
CA ALA A 233 13.83 21.14 0.63
C ALA A 233 14.06 21.98 1.90
N ALA A 234 13.79 23.29 1.85
CA ALA A 234 13.75 24.17 3.03
C ALA A 234 12.51 23.90 3.91
N ASP A 235 12.51 24.33 5.19
CA ASP A 235 11.51 23.90 6.20
C ASP A 235 10.07 24.25 5.81
N GLY A 236 9.86 25.40 5.18
CA GLY A 236 8.55 25.87 4.77
C GLY A 236 8.01 25.28 3.45
N VAL A 237 8.78 24.46 2.73
CA VAL A 237 8.31 23.88 1.46
C VAL A 237 7.14 22.92 1.74
N GLY A 238 5.99 23.16 1.10
CA GLY A 238 4.75 22.43 1.38
C GLY A 238 3.82 23.10 2.40
N ALA A 239 4.24 24.21 3.03
CA ALA A 239 3.40 24.92 4.00
C ALA A 239 2.06 25.36 3.38
N GLY A 240 0.99 25.22 4.16
CA GLY A 240 -0.38 25.50 3.71
C GLY A 240 -1.06 24.37 2.94
N VAL A 241 -0.34 23.27 2.63
CA VAL A 241 -0.92 22.07 2.01
C VAL A 241 -1.12 20.98 3.07
N MET A 242 -2.29 20.34 3.06
CA MET A 242 -2.57 19.16 3.89
C MET A 242 -2.53 17.87 3.07
N VAL A 243 -1.80 16.87 3.59
CA VAL A 243 -1.62 15.58 2.92
C VAL A 243 -2.09 14.44 3.81
N GLY A 244 -3.04 13.65 3.31
CA GLY A 244 -3.50 12.41 3.94
C GLY A 244 -2.74 11.20 3.41
N VAL A 245 -2.10 10.44 4.30
CA VAL A 245 -1.46 9.16 3.99
C VAL A 245 -2.44 8.04 4.30
N VAL A 246 -3.01 7.42 3.27
CA VAL A 246 -3.95 6.29 3.39
C VAL A 246 -3.15 4.99 3.30
N ASP A 247 -2.73 4.46 4.45
CA ASP A 247 -1.70 3.40 4.51
C ASP A 247 -1.77 2.58 5.84
N SER A 248 -0.66 2.00 6.30
CA SER A 248 -0.56 1.14 7.48
C SER A 248 -0.51 1.89 8.82
N GLY A 249 -0.86 3.18 8.79
CA GLY A 249 -0.57 4.13 9.86
C GLY A 249 0.86 4.65 9.81
N VAL A 250 1.12 5.71 10.58
CA VAL A 250 2.39 6.44 10.61
C VAL A 250 2.93 6.47 12.03
N ASP A 251 4.24 6.29 12.20
CA ASP A 251 4.91 6.45 13.50
C ASP A 251 4.75 7.88 14.00
N LEU A 252 3.95 8.04 15.07
CA LEU A 252 3.65 9.33 15.68
C LEU A 252 4.80 9.85 16.56
N HIS A 253 5.84 9.04 16.77
CA HIS A 253 6.96 9.34 17.66
C HIS A 253 8.30 9.40 16.94
N HIS A 254 8.32 9.20 15.61
CA HIS A 254 9.56 9.34 14.85
C HIS A 254 10.05 10.80 14.88
N PRO A 255 11.32 11.08 15.22
CA PRO A 255 11.82 12.44 15.43
C PRO A 255 11.71 13.33 14.18
N ASP A 256 11.78 12.74 12.98
CA ASP A 256 11.64 13.47 11.72
C ASP A 256 10.19 13.68 11.28
N LEU A 257 9.19 13.08 11.94
CA LEU A 257 7.79 13.16 11.54
C LEU A 257 6.99 14.02 12.52
N ASN A 258 6.04 14.77 11.98
CA ASN A 258 5.05 15.51 12.77
C ASN A 258 3.66 15.29 12.17
N VAL A 259 2.99 14.25 12.65
CA VAL A 259 1.65 13.85 12.21
C VAL A 259 0.61 14.63 13.01
N GLN A 260 -0.19 15.45 12.33
CA GLN A 260 -1.20 16.30 12.97
C GLN A 260 -2.57 15.64 12.96
N GLY A 261 -2.65 14.42 13.51
CA GLY A 261 -3.86 13.61 13.67
C GLY A 261 -4.18 12.68 12.50
N GLY A 262 -5.35 12.05 12.55
CA GLY A 262 -5.67 10.94 11.66
C GLY A 262 -6.89 10.13 12.10
N LEU A 263 -7.12 9.00 11.43
CA LEU A 263 -8.18 8.04 11.76
C LEU A 263 -7.75 6.61 11.40
N ASN A 264 -8.05 5.64 12.27
CA ASN A 264 -8.01 4.22 11.93
C ASN A 264 -9.39 3.78 11.44
N THR A 265 -9.48 3.25 10.23
CA THR A 265 -10.73 2.84 9.58
C THR A 265 -10.88 1.33 9.46
N VAL A 266 -9.98 0.57 10.10
CA VAL A 266 -10.05 -0.89 10.14
C VAL A 266 -11.24 -1.33 11.01
N GLU A 267 -12.11 -2.20 10.46
CA GLU A 267 -13.28 -2.72 11.16
C GLU A 267 -12.88 -3.39 12.48
N GLY A 268 -13.49 -2.97 13.58
CA GLY A 268 -13.28 -3.56 14.90
C GLY A 268 -12.02 -3.10 15.65
N GLU A 269 -11.19 -2.24 15.06
CA GLU A 269 -10.07 -1.60 15.76
C GLU A 269 -10.46 -0.24 16.38
N ASP A 270 -9.64 0.29 17.29
CA ASP A 270 -9.84 1.62 17.88
C ASP A 270 -9.61 2.70 16.80
N PRO A 271 -10.61 3.55 16.48
CA PRO A 271 -10.46 4.61 15.48
C PRO A 271 -9.38 5.64 15.81
N LYS A 272 -8.97 5.74 17.09
CA LYS A 272 -7.88 6.64 17.52
C LYS A 272 -6.49 6.05 17.31
N ASP A 273 -6.36 4.76 17.02
CA ASP A 273 -5.08 4.08 16.79
C ASP A 273 -4.59 4.22 15.33
N PHE A 274 -4.42 5.46 14.87
CA PHE A 274 -3.90 5.77 13.53
C PHE A 274 -2.36 5.77 13.44
N GLY A 275 -1.69 5.32 14.51
CA GLY A 275 -0.25 5.11 14.53
C GLY A 275 0.19 3.90 13.71
N ASP A 276 1.49 3.71 13.56
CA ASP A 276 2.06 2.54 12.86
C ASP A 276 1.54 1.23 13.46
N GLY A 277 0.79 0.47 12.66
CA GLY A 277 0.16 -0.79 13.07
C GLY A 277 1.12 -1.95 13.30
N GLY A 278 2.42 -1.77 13.03
CA GLY A 278 3.41 -2.82 12.94
C GLY A 278 3.41 -3.51 11.58
N GLY A 279 4.25 -4.54 11.42
CA GLY A 279 4.41 -5.25 10.15
C GLY A 279 5.51 -4.63 9.29
N GLU A 280 5.15 -4.11 8.12
CA GLU A 280 6.14 -3.59 7.16
C GLU A 280 6.55 -2.13 7.41
N HIS A 281 5.91 -1.44 8.36
CA HIS A 281 6.16 -0.01 8.67
C HIS A 281 6.04 0.91 7.45
N HIS A 282 5.17 0.51 6.52
CA HIS A 282 5.08 1.04 5.18
C HIS A 282 4.58 2.49 5.18
N GLY A 283 3.51 2.79 5.93
CA GLY A 283 2.97 4.14 6.04
C GLY A 283 3.94 5.15 6.66
N SER A 284 4.77 4.72 7.62
CA SER A 284 5.86 5.54 8.16
C SER A 284 6.91 5.87 7.10
N HIS A 285 7.24 4.91 6.22
CA HIS A 285 8.20 5.11 5.13
C HIS A 285 7.64 6.08 4.08
N VAL A 286 6.39 5.88 3.68
CA VAL A 286 5.62 6.76 2.79
C VAL A 286 5.56 8.20 3.34
N ALA A 287 5.20 8.37 4.61
CA ALA A 287 5.14 9.66 5.29
C ALA A 287 6.47 10.42 5.25
N GLY A 288 7.59 9.71 5.49
CA GLY A 288 8.91 10.34 5.48
C GLY A 288 9.35 10.85 4.10
N ILE A 289 8.99 10.15 3.03
CA ILE A 289 9.28 10.59 1.66
C ILE A 289 8.57 11.93 1.38
N ILE A 290 7.33 12.06 1.84
CA ILE A 290 6.55 13.29 1.68
C ILE A 290 7.12 14.41 2.55
N ALA A 291 7.27 14.18 3.86
CA ALA A 291 7.27 15.27 4.84
C ALA A 291 8.31 15.15 5.97
N ALA A 292 9.28 14.23 5.89
CA ALA A 292 10.31 14.16 6.94
C ALA A 292 11.05 15.50 7.09
N ARG A 293 11.27 15.92 8.33
CA ARG A 293 11.87 17.22 8.68
C ARG A 293 13.35 17.13 9.01
N GLY A 294 13.89 15.92 9.18
CA GLY A 294 15.29 15.71 9.55
C GLY A 294 16.27 16.07 8.43
N PHE A 295 17.54 16.23 8.82
CA PHE A 295 18.65 16.41 7.89
C PHE A 295 19.81 15.48 8.28
N PRO A 296 20.62 15.03 7.30
CA PRO A 296 21.81 14.29 7.60
C PRO A 296 22.76 15.11 8.50
N PRO A 297 23.48 14.47 9.44
CA PRO A 297 23.61 13.03 9.62
C PRO A 297 22.58 12.39 10.58
N SER A 298 21.69 13.16 11.21
CA SER A 298 20.77 12.65 12.26
C SER A 298 19.38 12.29 11.76
N GLY A 299 19.01 12.73 10.55
CA GLY A 299 17.75 12.38 9.93
C GLY A 299 17.72 12.52 8.43
N VAL A 300 16.54 12.38 7.85
CA VAL A 300 16.31 12.45 6.41
C VAL A 300 15.24 13.48 6.10
N ARG A 301 15.40 14.10 4.92
CA ARG A 301 14.54 15.19 4.49
C ARG A 301 13.52 14.72 3.46
N GLY A 302 12.24 14.95 3.71
CA GLY A 302 11.17 14.74 2.75
C GLY A 302 11.14 15.84 1.67
N ILE A 303 10.33 15.65 0.64
CA ILE A 303 10.23 16.59 -0.48
C ILE A 303 9.47 17.87 -0.11
N ALA A 304 8.49 17.77 0.80
CA ALA A 304 7.67 18.87 1.28
C ALA A 304 7.52 18.84 2.83
N PRO A 305 8.57 19.18 3.59
CA PRO A 305 8.61 19.09 5.06
C PRO A 305 7.59 19.98 5.81
N GLY A 306 7.10 21.02 5.14
CA GLY A 306 6.16 22.00 5.68
C GLY A 306 4.69 21.58 5.59
N VAL A 307 4.36 20.44 4.98
CA VAL A 307 2.95 20.02 4.88
C VAL A 307 2.36 19.72 6.26
N THR A 308 1.03 19.85 6.34
CA THR A 308 0.26 19.24 7.43
C THR A 308 0.01 17.79 7.08
N LEU A 309 0.71 16.87 7.76
CA LEU A 309 0.61 15.44 7.49
C LEU A 309 -0.49 14.80 8.36
N ARG A 310 -1.37 14.00 7.75
CA ARG A 310 -2.46 13.25 8.40
C ARG A 310 -2.29 11.75 8.13
N SER A 311 -2.56 10.92 9.14
CA SER A 311 -2.46 9.44 9.02
C SER A 311 -3.83 8.80 8.94
N TYR A 312 -4.14 8.08 7.87
CA TYR A 312 -5.35 7.29 7.74
C TYR A 312 -4.99 5.82 7.62
N ARG A 313 -5.19 5.08 8.71
CA ARG A 313 -4.80 3.68 8.80
C ARG A 313 -5.89 2.77 8.27
N VAL A 314 -5.56 2.01 7.23
CA VAL A 314 -6.47 1.08 6.53
C VAL A 314 -6.02 -0.37 6.61
N PHE A 315 -4.75 -0.63 6.97
CA PHE A 315 -4.23 -1.97 7.18
C PHE A 315 -4.30 -2.36 8.67
N GLY A 316 -5.06 -3.42 8.94
CA GLY A 316 -5.26 -3.95 10.28
C GLY A 316 -4.09 -4.75 10.84
N ARG A 317 -4.06 -4.93 12.16
CA ARG A 317 -3.08 -5.77 12.86
C ARG A 317 -3.37 -7.25 12.56
N GLY A 318 -2.78 -7.81 11.50
CA GLY A 318 -3.03 -9.21 11.14
C GLY A 318 -2.75 -9.59 9.69
N GLY A 319 -2.58 -8.61 8.80
CA GLY A 319 -2.07 -8.86 7.45
C GLY A 319 -3.09 -9.39 6.43
N GLU A 320 -4.39 -9.20 6.65
CA GLU A 320 -5.44 -9.60 5.69
C GLU A 320 -5.58 -8.65 4.49
N GLY A 321 -4.79 -7.57 4.44
CA GLY A 321 -4.93 -6.48 3.46
C GLY A 321 -5.81 -5.35 3.98
N ALA A 322 -6.05 -4.34 3.15
CA ALA A 322 -6.95 -3.23 3.44
C ALA A 322 -8.27 -3.43 2.70
N SER A 323 -9.37 -3.49 3.44
CA SER A 323 -10.72 -3.55 2.87
C SER A 323 -11.00 -2.30 2.01
N ASN A 324 -11.62 -2.48 0.84
CA ASN A 324 -12.08 -1.35 0.02
C ASN A 324 -13.05 -0.43 0.77
N PHE A 325 -13.83 -0.97 1.71
CA PHE A 325 -14.65 -0.17 2.63
C PHE A 325 -13.80 0.72 3.55
N ALA A 326 -12.76 0.17 4.17
CA ALA A 326 -11.88 0.90 5.07
C ALA A 326 -11.11 2.01 4.33
N ILE A 327 -10.68 1.75 3.09
CA ILE A 327 -10.03 2.74 2.22
C ILE A 327 -11.01 3.85 1.83
N ALA A 328 -12.23 3.51 1.39
CA ALA A 328 -13.25 4.53 1.08
C ALA A 328 -13.60 5.40 2.29
N LYS A 329 -13.70 4.79 3.48
CA LYS A 329 -13.92 5.50 4.75
C LYS A 329 -12.75 6.44 5.09
N ALA A 330 -11.51 6.02 4.81
CA ALA A 330 -10.32 6.85 5.00
C ALA A 330 -10.29 8.04 4.03
N ILE A 331 -10.64 7.84 2.76
CA ILE A 331 -10.78 8.92 1.78
C ILE A 331 -11.85 9.92 2.25
N ASP A 332 -13.02 9.43 2.68
CA ASP A 332 -14.11 10.26 3.20
C ASP A 332 -13.69 11.12 4.40
N ALA A 333 -12.97 10.52 5.35
CA ALA A 333 -12.44 11.21 6.52
C ALA A 333 -11.36 12.24 6.14
N ALA A 334 -10.46 11.90 5.21
CA ALA A 334 -9.42 12.81 4.73
C ALA A 334 -10.01 14.06 4.07
N ILE A 335 -11.08 13.89 3.28
CA ILE A 335 -11.82 15.01 2.70
C ILE A 335 -12.43 15.89 3.80
N ALA A 336 -13.08 15.27 4.79
CA ALA A 336 -13.72 15.98 5.89
C ALA A 336 -12.71 16.78 6.74
N ASP A 337 -11.50 16.24 6.91
CA ASP A 337 -10.39 16.91 7.60
C ASP A 337 -9.74 18.03 6.76
N GLY A 338 -10.11 18.16 5.48
CA GLY A 338 -9.61 19.21 4.60
C GLY A 338 -8.31 18.86 3.86
N CYS A 339 -7.94 17.58 3.76
CA CYS A 339 -6.76 17.17 2.99
C CYS A 339 -6.84 17.64 1.55
N ASP A 340 -5.75 18.20 1.02
CA ASP A 340 -5.63 18.59 -0.38
C ASP A 340 -5.20 17.41 -1.24
N LEU A 341 -4.19 16.68 -0.76
CA LEU A 341 -3.64 15.53 -1.44
C LEU A 341 -3.87 14.27 -0.60
N LEU A 342 -4.23 13.18 -1.27
CA LEU A 342 -4.30 11.86 -0.67
C LEU A 342 -3.29 10.96 -1.38
N ASN A 343 -2.39 10.34 -0.61
CA ASN A 343 -1.45 9.36 -1.12
C ASN A 343 -1.96 7.95 -0.81
N LEU A 344 -2.19 7.16 -1.86
CA LEU A 344 -2.59 5.76 -1.77
C LEU A 344 -1.45 4.89 -2.34
N SER A 345 -0.56 4.44 -1.47
CA SER A 345 0.54 3.54 -1.82
C SER A 345 0.10 2.07 -1.70
N LEU A 346 -1.02 1.74 -2.35
CA LEU A 346 -1.69 0.44 -2.28
C LEU A 346 -2.27 0.09 -3.65
N GLY A 347 -2.53 -1.20 -3.85
CA GLY A 347 -3.13 -1.70 -5.07
C GLY A 347 -3.52 -3.17 -4.93
N GLU A 348 -4.24 -3.66 -5.93
CA GLU A 348 -4.46 -5.09 -6.09
C GLU A 348 -3.23 -5.74 -6.76
N PRO A 349 -2.80 -6.93 -6.31
CA PRO A 349 -1.91 -7.76 -7.10
C PRO A 349 -2.56 -8.08 -8.45
N ALA A 350 -1.78 -8.11 -9.53
CA ALA A 350 -2.31 -8.46 -10.84
C ALA A 350 -3.06 -9.80 -10.80
N PRO A 351 -4.17 -9.94 -11.55
CA PRO A 351 -4.97 -11.16 -11.54
C PRO A 351 -4.11 -12.37 -11.94
N THR A 352 -4.04 -13.36 -11.07
CA THR A 352 -3.48 -14.68 -11.40
C THR A 352 -4.48 -15.47 -12.26
N PRO A 353 -4.06 -16.45 -13.08
CA PRO A 353 -5.01 -17.33 -13.79
C PRO A 353 -6.07 -17.91 -12.84
N GLY A 354 -7.34 -17.58 -13.08
CA GLY A 354 -8.48 -17.97 -12.22
C GLY A 354 -8.91 -16.92 -11.18
N SER A 355 -8.20 -15.80 -11.05
CA SER A 355 -8.69 -14.60 -10.39
C SER A 355 -9.53 -13.81 -11.39
N PRO A 356 -10.75 -13.35 -11.04
CA PRO A 356 -11.43 -12.39 -11.89
C PRO A 356 -10.51 -11.17 -12.02
N LEU A 357 -10.28 -10.71 -13.26
CA LEU A 357 -9.89 -9.32 -13.48
C LEU A 357 -10.83 -8.49 -12.60
N ALA A 358 -10.33 -7.55 -11.81
CA ALA A 358 -11.19 -6.50 -11.29
C ALA A 358 -11.01 -5.26 -12.19
N PRO A 359 -11.65 -5.20 -13.37
CA PRO A 359 -12.06 -3.91 -13.86
C PRO A 359 -13.19 -3.44 -12.94
N ASP A 360 -12.98 -2.26 -12.35
CA ASP A 360 -13.95 -1.44 -11.61
C ASP A 360 -14.29 -1.89 -10.17
N ASP A 361 -13.62 -1.27 -9.18
CA ASP A 361 -14.10 -1.21 -7.80
C ASP A 361 -15.03 0.01 -7.63
N ASP A 362 -16.33 -0.24 -7.66
CA ASP A 362 -17.39 0.74 -7.52
C ASP A 362 -17.30 1.59 -6.23
N VAL A 363 -16.79 1.00 -5.14
CA VAL A 363 -16.70 1.65 -3.83
C VAL A 363 -15.63 2.72 -3.88
N LEU A 364 -14.42 2.33 -4.29
CA LEU A 364 -13.30 3.25 -4.39
C LEU A 364 -13.44 4.24 -5.54
N SER A 365 -14.01 3.82 -6.66
CA SER A 365 -14.39 4.71 -7.76
C SER A 365 -15.30 5.84 -7.27
N SER A 366 -16.28 5.51 -6.42
CA SER A 366 -17.16 6.51 -5.79
C SER A 366 -16.39 7.40 -4.82
N ALA A 367 -15.50 6.83 -4.00
CA ALA A 367 -14.69 7.58 -3.03
C ALA A 367 -13.74 8.59 -3.70
N ILE A 368 -13.07 8.18 -4.79
CA ILE A 368 -12.15 9.02 -5.56
C ILE A 368 -12.93 10.14 -6.26
N ALA A 369 -14.12 9.84 -6.79
CA ALA A 369 -15.00 10.85 -7.35
C ALA A 369 -15.42 11.89 -6.31
N ASP A 370 -15.79 11.45 -5.10
CA ASP A 370 -16.15 12.33 -3.99
C ASP A 370 -14.95 13.20 -3.56
N ALA A 371 -13.72 12.65 -3.57
CA ALA A 371 -12.50 13.41 -3.30
C ALA A 371 -12.29 14.54 -4.33
N ARG A 372 -12.40 14.22 -5.62
CA ARG A 372 -12.30 15.21 -6.71
C ARG A 372 -13.37 16.29 -6.58
N ALA A 373 -14.62 15.88 -6.36
CA ALA A 373 -15.75 16.78 -6.21
C ALA A 373 -15.61 17.70 -4.99
N ALA A 374 -14.92 17.26 -3.94
CA ALA A 374 -14.61 18.05 -2.75
C ALA A 374 -13.29 18.85 -2.85
N GLY A 375 -12.68 18.92 -4.03
CA GLY A 375 -11.48 19.71 -4.27
C GLY A 375 -10.18 19.11 -3.75
N ALA A 376 -10.15 17.80 -3.49
CA ALA A 376 -8.95 17.03 -3.17
C ALA A 376 -8.46 16.22 -4.39
N LEU A 377 -7.19 15.86 -4.39
CA LEU A 377 -6.54 15.09 -5.44
C LEU A 377 -5.95 13.79 -4.88
N VAL A 378 -6.31 12.67 -5.51
CA VAL A 378 -5.81 11.34 -5.15
C VAL A 378 -4.65 10.97 -6.06
N LEU A 379 -3.52 10.58 -5.46
CA LEU A 379 -2.39 9.97 -6.15
C LEU A 379 -2.30 8.51 -5.72
N ALA A 380 -2.13 7.61 -6.68
CA ALA A 380 -2.13 6.18 -6.44
C ALA A 380 -0.95 5.47 -7.12
N ALA A 381 -0.37 4.50 -6.41
CA ALA A 381 0.73 3.68 -6.91
C ALA A 381 0.26 2.76 -8.05
N ALA A 382 0.99 2.73 -9.17
CA ALA A 382 0.56 1.99 -10.36
C ALA A 382 0.57 0.46 -10.20
N GLY A 383 1.27 -0.08 -9.19
CA GLY A 383 1.44 -1.52 -8.97
C GLY A 383 2.82 -2.06 -9.38
N ASN A 384 3.12 -3.29 -8.96
CA ASN A 384 4.47 -3.87 -9.01
C ASN A 384 4.50 -5.29 -9.62
N ASP A 385 3.69 -5.53 -10.64
CA ASP A 385 3.44 -6.84 -11.23
C ASP A 385 4.28 -7.08 -12.49
N ASP A 386 5.57 -6.72 -12.44
CA ASP A 386 6.57 -7.03 -13.46
C ASP A 386 6.14 -6.62 -14.88
N ARG A 387 5.77 -5.34 -15.06
CA ARG A 387 5.17 -4.78 -16.30
C ARG A 387 3.70 -5.18 -16.53
N GLY A 388 2.99 -5.55 -15.48
CA GLY A 388 1.55 -5.74 -15.51
C GLY A 388 0.78 -4.45 -15.85
N PRO A 389 -0.54 -4.57 -16.10
CA PRO A 389 -1.40 -3.40 -16.27
C PRO A 389 -1.46 -2.56 -15.00
N VAL A 390 -1.75 -1.26 -15.13
CA VAL A 390 -1.93 -0.36 -13.98
C VAL A 390 -3.03 -0.90 -13.06
N SER A 391 -2.72 -1.10 -11.78
CA SER A 391 -3.65 -1.67 -10.79
C SER A 391 -4.71 -0.65 -10.37
N PHE A 392 -5.88 -1.12 -9.95
CA PHE A 392 -6.82 -0.28 -9.20
C PHE A 392 -6.21 0.04 -7.81
N PRO A 393 -6.37 1.27 -7.24
CA PRO A 393 -7.12 2.43 -7.73
C PRO A 393 -6.40 3.34 -8.72
N ALA A 394 -5.15 3.07 -9.06
CA ALA A 394 -4.39 3.95 -9.96
C ALA A 394 -4.99 4.02 -11.37
N CYS A 395 -5.59 2.94 -11.87
CA CYS A 395 -6.25 2.96 -13.19
C CYS A 395 -7.60 3.71 -13.23
N ASP A 396 -8.11 4.21 -12.09
CA ASP A 396 -9.29 5.08 -12.11
C ASP A 396 -8.92 6.44 -12.75
N PRO A 397 -9.61 6.90 -13.80
CA PRO A 397 -9.25 8.12 -14.55
C PRO A 397 -9.38 9.41 -13.73
N ARG A 398 -9.91 9.35 -12.51
CA ARG A 398 -10.02 10.47 -11.57
C ARG A 398 -8.86 10.52 -10.57
N ALA A 399 -8.09 9.44 -10.43
CA ALA A 399 -6.83 9.44 -9.69
C ALA A 399 -5.68 9.87 -10.61
N LEU A 400 -4.49 10.09 -10.03
CA LEU A 400 -3.25 10.18 -10.79
C LEU A 400 -2.39 8.95 -10.54
N ALA A 401 -2.16 8.16 -11.59
CA ALA A 401 -1.37 6.93 -11.54
C ALA A 401 0.13 7.24 -11.55
N VAL A 402 0.87 6.65 -10.61
CA VAL A 402 2.32 6.88 -10.45
C VAL A 402 3.13 5.60 -10.64
N ALA A 403 3.90 5.55 -11.72
CA ALA A 403 4.89 4.50 -12.00
C ALA A 403 6.22 4.73 -11.25
N ALA A 404 7.05 3.69 -11.17
CA ALA A 404 8.33 3.72 -10.46
C ALA A 404 9.54 3.70 -11.41
N MET A 405 10.49 4.58 -11.15
CA MET A 405 11.82 4.60 -11.78
C MET A 405 12.94 4.47 -10.75
N GLY A 406 14.10 4.02 -11.19
CA GLY A 406 15.35 4.04 -10.44
C GLY A 406 16.50 4.71 -11.19
N ARG A 407 17.55 5.09 -10.47
CA ARG A 407 18.75 5.68 -11.05
C ARG A 407 20.00 4.91 -10.60
N LEU A 408 20.87 4.57 -11.55
CA LEU A 408 22.17 4.00 -11.24
C LEU A 408 23.02 4.99 -10.44
N GLY A 409 23.75 4.50 -9.43
CA GLY A 409 24.57 5.33 -8.54
C GLY A 409 23.81 5.94 -7.36
N THR A 410 22.50 5.70 -7.23
CA THR A 410 21.70 6.13 -6.07
C THR A 410 21.27 4.98 -5.17
N PHE A 411 22.02 3.88 -5.20
CA PHE A 411 22.01 2.79 -4.23
C PHE A 411 23.38 2.08 -4.28
N PRO A 412 23.86 1.46 -3.18
CA PRO A 412 25.14 0.75 -3.16
C PRO A 412 25.16 -0.48 -4.09
N ALA A 413 26.31 -0.80 -4.67
CA ALA A 413 26.49 -2.05 -5.41
C ALA A 413 26.28 -3.28 -4.51
N GLY A 414 25.64 -4.33 -5.03
CA GLY A 414 25.30 -5.54 -4.26
C GLY A 414 24.14 -5.37 -3.27
N SER A 415 23.49 -4.20 -3.27
CA SER A 415 22.23 -4.00 -2.57
C SER A 415 21.06 -4.54 -3.39
N GLU A 416 19.95 -4.87 -2.72
CA GLU A 416 18.75 -5.42 -3.37
C GLU A 416 18.21 -4.59 -4.54
N PRO A 417 18.19 -3.23 -4.49
CA PRO A 417 17.73 -2.39 -5.59
C PRO A 417 18.37 -2.69 -6.96
N GLU A 418 19.57 -3.25 -7.00
CA GLU A 418 20.24 -3.66 -8.24
C GLU A 418 19.42 -4.69 -9.05
N GLY A 419 18.65 -5.54 -8.37
CA GLY A 419 17.76 -6.53 -9.00
C GLY A 419 16.60 -5.91 -9.78
N SER A 420 16.33 -4.61 -9.61
CA SER A 420 15.26 -3.88 -10.30
C SER A 420 15.73 -3.14 -11.55
N VAL A 421 17.04 -3.17 -11.86
CA VAL A 421 17.62 -2.50 -13.02
C VAL A 421 17.27 -3.28 -14.28
N MET A 422 16.40 -2.73 -15.12
CA MET A 422 16.00 -3.35 -16.38
C MET A 422 15.64 -2.27 -17.41
N ALA A 423 15.78 -2.60 -18.69
CA ALA A 423 15.24 -1.78 -19.77
C ALA A 423 13.71 -1.59 -19.60
N PRO A 424 13.13 -0.49 -20.14
CA PRO A 424 13.79 0.58 -20.90
C PRO A 424 14.62 1.54 -20.03
N PHE A 425 15.65 2.13 -20.65
CA PHE A 425 16.44 3.24 -20.10
C PHE A 425 16.01 4.56 -20.72
N GLY A 426 16.06 5.62 -19.94
CA GLY A 426 15.62 6.95 -20.38
C GLY A 426 16.60 7.59 -21.37
N LYS A 427 16.39 8.88 -21.63
CA LYS A 427 17.32 9.73 -22.38
C LYS A 427 18.68 9.79 -21.67
N ASP A 428 18.67 10.00 -20.35
CA ASP A 428 19.83 9.71 -19.50
C ASP A 428 19.84 8.21 -19.20
N LYS A 429 20.91 7.52 -19.61
CA LYS A 429 21.07 6.07 -19.49
C LYS A 429 21.31 5.58 -18.06
N GLN A 430 21.51 6.49 -17.11
CA GLN A 430 21.50 6.13 -15.69
C GLN A 430 20.08 5.95 -15.16
N ASN A 431 19.06 6.51 -15.82
CA ASN A 431 17.66 6.34 -15.42
C ASN A 431 17.07 5.10 -16.08
N PHE A 432 16.44 4.25 -15.28
CA PHE A 432 15.76 3.05 -15.73
C PHE A 432 14.34 3.01 -15.17
N LEU A 433 13.42 2.43 -15.94
CA LEU A 433 12.11 2.09 -15.44
C LEU A 433 12.24 0.87 -14.52
N ALA A 434 11.79 0.96 -13.27
CA ALA A 434 11.96 -0.12 -12.30
C ALA A 434 11.31 -1.40 -12.82
N SER A 435 12.00 -2.55 -12.82
CA SER A 435 11.55 -3.76 -13.52
C SER A 435 10.14 -4.22 -13.14
N PHE A 436 9.77 -4.00 -11.87
CA PHE A 436 8.49 -4.36 -11.30
C PHE A 436 7.35 -3.41 -11.67
N SER A 437 7.61 -2.16 -12.06
CA SER A 437 6.56 -1.16 -12.24
C SER A 437 5.57 -1.59 -13.29
N ASN A 438 4.28 -1.52 -12.96
CA ASN A 438 3.19 -1.65 -13.91
C ASN A 438 3.23 -0.52 -14.94
N ILE A 439 2.68 -0.80 -16.12
CA ILE A 439 2.74 0.04 -17.31
C ILE A 439 1.36 0.05 -17.99
N GLY A 440 1.05 1.11 -18.72
CA GLY A 440 -0.23 1.21 -19.40
C GLY A 440 -0.56 2.64 -19.83
N PRO A 441 -1.59 2.81 -20.68
CA PRO A 441 -2.09 4.12 -21.07
C PRO A 441 -2.72 4.91 -19.92
N GLU A 442 -3.04 4.26 -18.79
CA GLU A 442 -3.59 4.89 -17.59
C GLU A 442 -2.53 5.62 -16.75
N LEU A 443 -1.23 5.49 -17.08
CA LEU A 443 -0.17 6.19 -16.36
C LEU A 443 -0.20 7.70 -16.59
N ASP A 444 -0.20 8.47 -15.50
CA ASP A 444 -0.09 9.93 -15.55
C ASP A 444 1.34 10.41 -15.35
N LEU A 445 2.05 9.80 -14.40
CA LEU A 445 3.32 10.31 -13.87
C LEU A 445 4.28 9.16 -13.51
N ILE A 446 5.55 9.51 -13.35
CA ILE A 446 6.58 8.61 -12.82
C ILE A 446 7.33 9.26 -11.67
N GLY A 447 7.72 8.46 -10.68
CA GLY A 447 8.45 8.92 -9.50
C GLY A 447 9.65 8.03 -9.14
N PRO A 448 10.63 8.53 -8.37
CA PRO A 448 11.73 7.73 -7.84
C PRO A 448 11.19 6.70 -6.85
N GLY A 449 11.37 5.41 -7.14
CA GLY A 449 10.77 4.31 -6.38
C GLY A 449 11.70 3.12 -6.14
N VAL A 450 13.02 3.28 -6.34
CA VAL A 450 13.99 2.18 -6.20
C VAL A 450 15.08 2.61 -5.21
N GLY A 451 15.22 1.85 -4.12
CA GLY A 451 16.27 2.07 -3.11
C GLY A 451 16.08 3.35 -2.30
N ILE A 452 14.86 3.66 -1.88
CA ILE A 452 14.54 4.93 -1.21
C ILE A 452 14.75 4.84 0.31
N ILE A 453 15.54 5.77 0.86
CA ILE A 453 15.77 5.91 2.30
C ILE A 453 14.63 6.73 2.89
N SER A 454 13.92 6.19 3.88
CA SER A 454 12.88 6.92 4.60
C SER A 454 12.67 6.40 6.02
N THR A 455 11.82 7.11 6.77
CA THR A 455 11.52 6.90 8.19
C THR A 455 10.76 5.59 8.43
N VAL A 456 11.08 4.88 9.51
CA VAL A 456 10.32 3.75 10.05
C VAL A 456 10.45 3.77 11.58
N PRO A 457 9.59 3.09 12.35
CA PRO A 457 9.80 2.96 13.79
C PRO A 457 11.23 2.55 14.14
N GLY A 458 11.87 3.34 14.99
CA GLY A 458 13.24 3.10 15.45
C GLY A 458 14.36 3.45 14.47
N GLY A 459 14.08 4.18 13.37
CA GLY A 459 15.09 4.80 12.51
C GLY A 459 14.68 4.89 11.04
N TYR A 460 15.53 4.40 10.16
CA TYR A 460 15.34 4.52 8.71
C TYR A 460 15.44 3.16 8.04
N ALA A 461 14.74 2.97 6.93
CA ALA A 461 14.80 1.76 6.12
C ALA A 461 14.85 2.10 4.63
N ILE A 462 15.26 1.10 3.85
CA ILE A 462 15.28 1.18 2.39
C ILE A 462 14.10 0.37 1.85
N MET A 463 13.31 0.97 0.97
CA MET A 463 12.23 0.28 0.27
C MET A 463 12.22 0.61 -1.22
N SER A 464 11.68 -0.32 -2.01
CA SER A 464 11.48 -0.19 -3.45
C SER A 464 10.01 -0.53 -3.77
N GLY A 465 9.41 0.19 -4.70
CA GLY A 465 8.02 0.00 -5.12
C GLY A 465 7.43 1.28 -5.73
N THR A 466 6.33 1.12 -6.47
CA THR A 466 5.46 2.25 -6.82
C THR A 466 4.90 2.93 -5.57
N SER A 467 4.82 2.22 -4.44
CA SER A 467 4.58 2.79 -3.10
C SER A 467 5.56 3.86 -2.64
N MET A 468 6.79 3.90 -3.18
CA MET A 468 7.78 4.93 -2.85
C MET A 468 7.78 6.04 -3.91
N ALA A 469 7.45 5.71 -5.16
CA ALA A 469 7.27 6.69 -6.23
C ALA A 469 6.05 7.59 -6.00
N CYS A 470 4.91 7.01 -5.60
CA CYS A 470 3.67 7.73 -5.30
C CYS A 470 3.85 8.86 -4.25
N PRO A 471 4.48 8.63 -3.08
CA PRO A 471 4.72 9.70 -2.11
C PRO A 471 5.79 10.68 -2.58
N ALA A 472 6.74 10.25 -3.43
CA ALA A 472 7.68 11.18 -4.02
C ALA A 472 6.97 12.20 -4.93
N VAL A 473 6.02 11.73 -5.75
CA VAL A 473 5.19 12.59 -6.60
C VAL A 473 4.19 13.40 -5.76
N THR A 474 3.62 12.83 -4.70
CA THR A 474 2.75 13.56 -3.75
C THR A 474 3.51 14.70 -3.07
N GLY A 475 4.76 14.47 -2.64
CA GLY A 475 5.62 15.52 -2.10
C GLY A 475 5.94 16.61 -3.12
N ALA A 476 6.22 16.23 -4.38
CA ALA A 476 6.41 17.20 -5.47
C ALA A 476 5.14 18.04 -5.72
N ALA A 477 3.96 17.40 -5.70
CA ALA A 477 2.68 18.08 -5.81
C ALA A 477 2.47 19.07 -4.66
N ALA A 478 2.75 18.67 -3.41
CA ALA A 478 2.64 19.56 -2.26
C ALA A 478 3.59 20.76 -2.36
N ARG A 479 4.84 20.55 -2.82
CA ARG A 479 5.79 21.63 -3.09
C ARG A 479 5.24 22.61 -4.12
N LEU A 480 4.76 22.11 -5.27
CA LEU A 480 4.22 22.95 -6.34
C LEU A 480 2.97 23.73 -5.88
N LEU A 481 2.08 23.08 -5.13
CA LEU A 481 0.86 23.70 -4.61
C LEU A 481 1.14 24.78 -3.56
N SER A 482 2.11 24.55 -2.67
CA SER A 482 2.50 25.56 -1.66
C SER A 482 3.03 26.85 -2.29
N ALA A 483 3.59 26.77 -3.50
CA ALA A 483 4.02 27.93 -4.27
C ALA A 483 2.89 28.59 -5.09
N ASN A 484 1.67 28.04 -5.03
CA ASN A 484 0.53 28.45 -5.86
C ASN A 484 -0.72 28.74 -5.01
N ALA A 485 -0.63 29.80 -4.19
CA ALA A 485 -1.69 30.21 -3.26
C ALA A 485 -3.05 30.46 -3.94
N ALA A 486 -3.06 30.86 -5.22
CA ALA A 486 -4.29 31.07 -5.99
C ALA A 486 -5.11 29.77 -6.14
N ILE A 487 -4.44 28.62 -6.39
CA ILE A 487 -5.12 27.32 -6.46
C ILE A 487 -5.63 26.90 -5.09
N LEU A 488 -4.83 27.09 -4.03
CA LEU A 488 -5.23 26.73 -2.67
C LEU A 488 -6.43 27.55 -2.18
N ALA A 489 -6.55 28.81 -2.61
CA ALA A 489 -7.66 29.72 -2.30
C ALA A 489 -8.95 29.46 -3.11
N LEU A 490 -8.91 28.60 -4.14
CA LEU A 490 -10.14 28.21 -4.85
C LEU A 490 -11.12 27.53 -3.90
N PRO A 491 -12.44 27.69 -4.11
CA PRO A 491 -13.43 26.91 -3.39
C PRO A 491 -13.13 25.41 -3.50
N ARG A 492 -13.32 24.66 -2.41
CA ARG A 492 -13.06 23.22 -2.35
C ARG A 492 -14.10 22.45 -3.16
N ASN A 493 -13.89 22.38 -4.46
CA ASN A 493 -14.76 21.72 -5.44
C ASN A 493 -13.95 21.11 -6.60
N GLN A 494 -14.65 20.50 -7.56
CA GLN A 494 -14.04 19.90 -8.77
C GLN A 494 -13.05 20.83 -9.50
N SER A 495 -13.37 22.11 -9.67
CA SER A 495 -12.48 23.04 -10.38
C SER A 495 -11.14 23.24 -9.67
N ARG A 496 -11.11 23.19 -8.34
CA ARG A 496 -9.87 23.22 -7.57
C ARG A 496 -9.05 21.96 -7.81
N SER A 497 -9.65 20.78 -7.70
CA SER A 497 -8.92 19.53 -7.91
C SER A 497 -8.43 19.41 -9.36
N ASP A 498 -9.18 19.89 -10.35
CA ASP A 498 -8.75 20.00 -11.76
C ASP A 498 -7.54 20.94 -11.91
N ALA A 499 -7.55 22.11 -11.26
CA ALA A 499 -6.42 23.03 -11.28
C ALA A 499 -5.16 22.42 -10.64
N MET A 500 -5.31 21.68 -9.54
CA MET A 500 -4.20 20.96 -8.88
C MET A 500 -3.61 19.88 -9.78
N ALA A 501 -4.46 19.05 -10.41
CA ALA A 501 -4.01 18.01 -11.34
C ALA A 501 -3.29 18.63 -12.54
N LYS A 502 -3.86 19.69 -13.13
CA LYS A 502 -3.26 20.41 -14.25
C LYS A 502 -1.89 20.99 -13.89
N LEU A 503 -1.76 21.62 -12.72
CA LEU A 503 -0.46 22.14 -12.25
C LEU A 503 0.60 21.03 -12.22
N LEU A 504 0.25 19.89 -11.62
CA LEU A 504 1.18 18.78 -11.47
C LEU A 504 1.58 18.17 -12.81
N LEU A 505 0.61 17.89 -13.68
CA LEU A 505 0.83 17.30 -15.00
C LEU A 505 1.64 18.23 -15.91
N GLN A 506 1.43 19.55 -15.84
CA GLN A 506 2.20 20.52 -16.63
C GLN A 506 3.63 20.72 -16.11
N ALA A 507 3.88 20.45 -14.83
CA ALA A 507 5.22 20.47 -14.25
C ALA A 507 6.04 19.22 -14.60
N ALA A 508 5.40 18.13 -15.05
CA ALA A 508 6.07 16.89 -15.42
C ALA A 508 7.03 17.07 -16.61
N LYS A 509 8.20 16.45 -16.51
CA LYS A 509 9.22 16.41 -17.56
C LYS A 509 9.46 14.96 -17.99
N PRO A 510 9.30 14.63 -19.29
CA PRO A 510 9.61 13.30 -19.81
C PRO A 510 11.07 12.92 -19.55
N LEU A 511 11.30 11.71 -19.07
CA LEU A 511 12.63 11.13 -18.91
C LEU A 511 13.05 10.34 -20.16
N GLY A 512 12.14 10.13 -21.11
CA GLY A 512 12.41 9.50 -22.40
C GLY A 512 12.19 7.99 -22.39
N PHE A 513 11.33 7.49 -21.49
CA PHE A 513 10.87 6.11 -21.52
C PHE A 513 9.74 5.92 -22.54
N GLY A 514 8.89 6.93 -22.71
CA GLY A 514 7.70 6.88 -23.54
C GLY A 514 6.40 6.82 -22.72
N PRO A 515 5.26 7.27 -23.28
CA PRO A 515 4.06 7.59 -22.51
C PRO A 515 3.47 6.41 -21.74
N ILE A 516 3.55 5.20 -22.29
CA ILE A 516 3.04 3.98 -21.61
C ILE A 516 3.87 3.56 -20.38
N TYR A 517 5.04 4.18 -20.18
CA TYR A 517 5.98 3.86 -19.11
C TYR A 517 6.09 4.97 -18.07
N GLU A 518 5.83 6.22 -18.46
CA GLU A 518 6.07 7.38 -17.61
C GLU A 518 4.93 8.41 -17.59
N GLY A 519 3.88 8.21 -18.37
CA GLY A 519 2.84 9.22 -18.59
C GLY A 519 3.45 10.52 -19.13
N GLN A 520 3.23 11.61 -18.41
CA GLN A 520 3.83 12.93 -18.69
C GLN A 520 5.28 13.07 -18.18
N GLY A 521 5.77 12.09 -17.42
CA GLY A 521 7.11 12.07 -16.84
C GLY A 521 7.15 12.48 -15.37
N LEU A 522 8.30 13.00 -14.95
CA LEU A 522 8.60 13.28 -13.54
C LEU A 522 8.35 14.76 -13.20
N PRO A 523 7.43 15.10 -12.27
CA PRO A 523 7.20 16.48 -11.83
C PRO A 523 8.39 17.08 -11.11
N ARG A 524 8.77 18.34 -11.39
CA ARG A 524 9.89 19.03 -10.71
C ARG A 524 9.70 20.54 -10.57
#